data_AF-A0A396H155-F1
#
_entry.id   AF-A0A396H155-F1
#
_cell.length_a   1.000
_cell.length_b   1.000
_cell.length_c   1.000
_cell.angle_alpha   90.00
_cell.angle_beta   90.00
_cell.angle_gamma   90.00
#
_symmetry.space_group_name_H-M   'P 1'
#
loop_
_entity.id
_entity.type
_entity.pdbx_description
1 polymer ?
#
loop_
_entity_poly.entity_id
_entity_poly.type
_entity_poly.pdbx_seq_one_letter_code
_entity_poly.pdbx_strand_id
1 'polypeptide(L)'
;MKELNYTAILNIFLILIRLAKQVLKKNLNSLRNRFKGCAYNLLAELLKFLETHSVLDVLGSCHSEFVELLLDARNFGFDKDWLDSVERRAMFPDIQISQDAMQTLLDSKQQVTKEVEVLHLKIEILSQHVEDLKHQLTCSKAVLKNIIQQEAVLSALIGY
;
A
#
# COMPACT_ATOMS: atom_id res chain seq x y z
N MET A 1 9.17 0.05 21.40
CA MET A 1 10.19 0.88 20.73
C MET A 1 9.42 1.65 19.67
N LYS A 2 9.22 2.96 19.88
CA LYS A 2 8.27 3.77 19.10
C LYS A 2 8.77 3.85 17.66
N GLU A 3 8.02 3.32 16.71
CA GLU A 3 8.15 3.75 15.32
C GLU A 3 7.94 5.27 15.35
N LEU A 4 9.02 6.03 15.27
CA LEU A 4 8.93 7.46 15.08
C LEU A 4 8.11 7.65 13.81
N ASN A 5 6.99 8.34 13.98
CA ASN A 5 5.95 8.56 12.99
C ASN A 5 6.56 9.31 11.79
N TYR A 6 7.17 8.57 10.86
CA TYR A 6 7.83 9.09 9.66
C TYR A 6 6.88 10.00 8.89
N THR A 7 5.58 9.69 8.91
CA THR A 7 4.50 10.48 8.32
C THR A 7 4.40 11.87 8.93
N ALA A 8 4.53 12.00 10.24
CA ALA A 8 4.51 13.29 10.93
C ALA A 8 5.75 14.14 10.62
N ILE A 9 6.94 13.52 10.60
CA ILE A 9 8.19 14.16 10.19
C ILE A 9 8.04 14.66 8.74
N LEU A 10 7.60 13.79 7.84
CA LEU A 10 7.38 14.10 6.43
C LEU A 10 6.37 15.25 6.26
N ASN A 11 5.29 15.26 7.05
CA ASN A 11 4.30 16.33 7.03
C ASN A 11 4.91 17.68 7.44
N ILE A 12 5.69 17.73 8.53
CA ILE A 12 6.38 18.94 8.98
C ILE A 12 7.34 19.47 7.89
N PHE A 13 8.16 18.58 7.31
CA PHE A 13 9.08 18.96 6.24
C PHE A 13 8.35 19.42 4.97
N LEU A 14 7.23 18.80 4.60
CA LEU A 14 6.42 19.19 3.45
C LEU A 14 5.75 20.56 3.64
N ILE A 15 5.31 20.90 4.85
CA ILE A 15 4.75 22.22 5.19
C ILE A 15 5.84 23.29 5.03
N LEU A 16 7.04 23.06 5.59
CA LEU A 16 8.17 23.98 5.49
C LEU A 16 8.60 24.23 4.03
N ILE A 17 8.79 23.15 3.25
CA ILE A 17 9.22 23.24 1.85
C ILE A 17 8.17 23.99 1.01
N ARG A 18 6.87 23.75 1.25
CA ARG A 18 5.79 24.40 0.48
C ARG A 18 5.56 25.85 0.89
N LEU A 19 5.62 26.19 2.18
CA LEU A 19 5.55 27.58 2.65
C LEU A 19 6.73 28.40 2.11
N ALA A 20 7.95 27.88 2.23
CA ALA A 20 9.14 28.52 1.66
C ALA A 20 9.00 28.70 0.15
N LYS A 21 8.52 27.69 -0.58
CA LYS A 21 8.29 27.77 -2.03
C LYS A 21 7.20 28.78 -2.40
N GLN A 22 6.12 28.92 -1.64
CA GLN A 22 5.09 29.93 -1.94
C GLN A 22 5.56 31.36 -1.67
N VAL A 23 6.32 31.57 -0.59
CA VAL A 23 6.97 32.85 -0.29
C VAL A 23 7.98 33.22 -1.37
N LEU A 24 8.73 32.24 -1.92
CA LEU A 24 9.68 32.46 -3.02
C LEU A 24 9.02 32.60 -4.41
N LYS A 25 7.96 31.84 -4.71
CA LYS A 25 7.39 31.75 -6.08
C LYS A 25 6.47 32.91 -6.43
N LYS A 26 5.77 33.51 -5.45
CA LYS A 26 5.08 34.79 -5.67
C LYS A 26 6.13 35.89 -5.57
N ASN A 27 6.69 36.29 -6.71
CA ASN A 27 7.38 37.57 -6.82
C ASN A 27 6.43 38.62 -6.24
N LEU A 28 6.87 39.22 -5.14
CA LEU A 28 6.12 39.96 -4.11
C LEU A 28 5.60 41.32 -4.62
N ASN A 29 5.13 41.39 -5.86
CA ASN A 29 4.83 42.63 -6.56
C ASN A 29 3.38 43.09 -6.39
N SER A 30 2.45 42.21 -5.95
CA SER A 30 1.03 42.58 -5.76
C SER A 30 0.52 42.53 -4.31
N LEU A 31 1.32 42.04 -3.37
CA LEU A 31 0.95 42.02 -1.94
C LEU A 31 1.52 43.25 -1.23
N ARG A 32 0.63 44.09 -0.68
CA ARG A 32 0.98 45.26 0.16
C ARG A 32 1.98 44.82 1.24
N ASN A 33 3.06 45.57 1.45
CA ASN A 33 4.21 45.21 2.31
C ASN A 33 3.86 44.63 3.70
N ARG A 34 2.69 44.98 4.25
CA ARG A 34 2.18 44.46 5.53
C ARG A 34 1.84 42.96 5.49
N PHE A 35 1.31 42.46 4.37
CA PHE A 35 1.02 41.02 4.20
C PHE A 35 2.30 40.20 4.09
N LYS A 36 3.37 40.79 3.55
CA LYS A 36 4.70 40.17 3.51
C LYS A 36 5.22 39.98 4.93
N GLY A 37 5.18 41.04 5.75
CA GLY A 37 5.61 40.99 7.14
C GLY A 37 4.86 39.92 7.95
N CYS A 38 3.55 39.79 7.76
CA CYS A 38 2.77 38.77 8.46
C CYS A 38 3.12 37.34 7.99
N ALA A 39 3.33 37.13 6.69
CA ALA A 39 3.76 35.82 6.17
C ALA A 39 5.17 35.42 6.64
N TYR A 40 6.11 36.38 6.68
CA TYR A 40 7.45 36.14 7.22
C TYR A 40 7.43 35.91 8.73
N ASN A 41 6.57 36.61 9.48
CA ASN A 41 6.41 36.36 10.91
C ASN A 41 5.85 34.96 11.18
N LEU A 42 4.79 34.56 10.48
CA LEU A 42 4.24 33.21 10.63
C LEU A 42 5.28 32.14 10.26
N LEU A 43 6.02 32.34 9.18
CA LEU A 43 7.10 31.44 8.79
C LEU A 43 8.20 31.38 9.86
N ALA A 44 8.55 32.53 10.45
CA ALA A 44 9.55 32.60 11.53
C ALA A 44 9.06 31.91 12.81
N GLU A 45 7.79 32.07 13.18
CA GLU A 45 7.17 31.42 14.33
C GLU A 45 7.10 29.91 14.13
N LEU A 46 6.71 29.44 12.94
CA LEU A 46 6.67 28.02 12.61
C LEU A 46 8.08 27.41 12.59
N LEU A 47 9.06 28.09 12.00
CA LEU A 47 10.46 27.65 12.01
C LEU A 47 11.00 27.57 13.44
N LYS A 48 10.75 28.60 14.26
CA LYS A 48 11.18 28.63 15.66
C LYS A 48 10.50 27.53 16.49
N PHE A 49 9.21 27.30 16.26
CA PHE A 49 8.46 26.23 16.93
C PHE A 49 9.09 24.86 16.63
N LEU A 50 9.45 24.60 15.37
CA LEU A 50 10.07 23.35 14.93
C LEU A 50 11.55 23.20 15.33
N GLU A 51 12.26 24.31 15.52
CA GLU A 51 13.63 24.32 16.03
C GLU A 51 13.68 24.03 17.54
N THR A 52 12.66 24.47 18.28
CA THR A 52 12.63 24.37 19.76
C THR A 52 11.91 23.13 20.27
N HIS A 53 11.06 22.50 19.45
CA HIS A 53 10.30 21.31 19.85
C HIS A 53 10.76 20.09 19.07
N SER A 54 10.93 18.96 19.76
CA SER A 54 11.18 17.70 19.08
C SER A 54 9.91 17.26 18.34
N VAL A 55 10.09 16.48 17.27
CA VAL A 55 8.97 15.87 16.53
C VAL A 55 8.01 15.11 17.46
N LEU A 56 8.54 14.48 18.51
CA LEU A 56 7.74 13.75 19.50
C LEU A 56 6.88 14.69 20.36
N ASP A 57 7.37 15.89 20.66
CA ASP A 57 6.63 16.90 21.43
C ASP A 57 5.53 17.55 20.57
N VAL A 58 5.82 17.80 19.29
CA VAL A 58 4.85 18.32 18.30
C VAL A 58 3.69 17.34 18.06
N LEU A 59 3.94 16.04 18.18
CA LEU A 59 2.90 14.99 18.09
C LEU A 59 2.22 14.69 19.42
N GLY A 60 2.70 15.27 20.51
CA GLY A 60 2.25 15.01 21.87
C GLY A 60 1.82 16.30 22.57
N SER A 61 2.63 16.76 23.51
CA SER A 61 2.31 17.86 24.41
C SER A 61 2.09 19.21 23.72
N CYS A 62 2.75 19.44 22.58
CA CYS A 62 2.69 20.71 21.84
C CYS A 62 1.80 20.62 20.59
N HIS A 63 1.02 19.53 20.45
CA HIS A 63 0.14 19.33 19.30
C HIS A 63 -0.90 20.45 19.14
N SER A 64 -1.47 20.94 20.24
CA SER A 64 -2.45 22.04 20.21
C SER A 64 -1.87 23.33 19.63
N GLU A 65 -0.66 23.71 20.08
CA GLU A 65 0.05 24.91 19.61
C GLU A 65 0.45 24.77 18.13
N PHE A 66 0.83 23.57 17.71
CA PHE A 66 1.09 23.27 16.31
C PHE A 66 -0.17 23.40 15.43
N VAL A 67 -1.32 22.92 15.91
CA VAL A 67 -2.61 23.05 15.20
C VAL A 67 -3.02 24.53 15.10
N GLU A 68 -2.83 25.33 16.15
CA GLU A 68 -3.08 26.78 16.10
C GLU A 68 -2.23 27.48 15.05
N LEU A 69 -0.92 27.17 14.97
CA LEU A 69 -0.04 27.71 13.93
C LEU A 69 -0.48 27.30 12.51
N LEU A 70 -1.04 26.10 12.33
CA LEU A 70 -1.62 25.67 11.05
C LEU A 70 -2.92 26.40 10.71
N LEU A 71 -3.76 26.66 11.71
CA LEU A 71 -4.98 27.46 11.53
C LEU A 71 -4.64 28.90 11.17
N ASP A 72 -3.61 29.47 11.79
CA ASP A 72 -3.10 30.79 11.42
C ASP A 72 -2.56 30.77 9.98
N ALA A 73 -1.83 29.73 9.59
CA ALA A 73 -1.41 29.52 8.19
C ALA A 73 -2.59 29.43 7.20
N ARG A 74 -3.72 28.86 7.61
CA ARG A 74 -4.95 28.74 6.80
C ARG A 74 -5.64 30.08 6.56
N ASN A 75 -5.54 30.97 7.52
CA ASN A 75 -6.12 32.31 7.46
C ASN A 75 -5.34 33.23 6.49
N PHE A 76 -4.12 32.86 6.10
CA PHE A 76 -3.39 33.56 5.04
C PHE A 76 -3.88 33.19 3.64
N GLY A 77 -3.88 34.18 2.73
CA GLY A 77 -4.31 34.05 1.33
C GLY A 77 -3.35 33.25 0.42
N PHE A 78 -2.76 32.18 0.94
CA PHE A 78 -2.03 31.21 0.14
C PHE A 78 -2.99 30.32 -0.65
N ASP A 79 -2.48 29.66 -1.67
CA ASP A 79 -3.19 28.52 -2.28
C ASP A 79 -3.47 27.50 -1.17
N LYS A 80 -4.74 27.12 -0.95
CA LYS A 80 -5.22 26.44 0.28
C LYS A 80 -5.33 24.92 0.15
N ASP A 81 -5.32 24.40 -1.08
CA ASP A 81 -5.59 22.98 -1.37
C ASP A 81 -4.59 22.04 -0.69
N TRP A 82 -3.33 22.48 -0.53
CA TRP A 82 -2.31 21.70 0.15
C TRP A 82 -2.49 21.67 1.67
N LEU A 83 -3.09 22.71 2.26
CA LEU A 83 -3.22 22.85 3.70
C LEU A 83 -4.40 22.03 4.23
N ASP A 84 -5.51 21.95 3.50
CA ASP A 84 -6.64 21.07 3.85
C ASP A 84 -6.19 19.60 3.95
N SER A 85 -5.26 19.20 3.07
CA SER A 85 -4.65 17.86 3.08
C SER A 85 -3.77 17.64 4.32
N VAL A 86 -3.02 18.65 4.75
CA VAL A 86 -2.16 18.59 5.94
C VAL A 86 -2.97 18.63 7.24
N GLU A 87 -3.93 19.54 7.33
CA GLU A 87 -4.83 19.71 8.49
C GLU A 87 -5.61 18.42 8.75
N ARG A 88 -6.18 17.80 7.70
CA ARG A 88 -6.88 16.53 7.83
C ARG A 88 -5.98 15.40 8.36
N ARG A 89 -4.70 15.36 7.96
CA ARG A 89 -3.73 14.38 8.48
C ARG A 89 -3.30 14.66 9.92
N ALA A 90 -3.14 15.93 10.29
CA ALA A 90 -2.78 16.33 11.65
C ALA A 90 -3.92 16.09 12.64
N MET A 91 -5.16 16.38 12.25
CA MET A 91 -6.35 16.25 13.09
C MET A 91 -6.86 14.81 13.20
N PHE A 92 -6.59 13.96 12.22
CA PHE A 92 -7.12 12.59 12.17
C PHE A 92 -6.05 11.55 11.82
N PRO A 93 -5.05 11.31 12.70
CA PRO A 93 -3.99 10.35 12.46
C PRO A 93 -4.51 8.90 12.31
N ASP A 94 -5.58 8.54 13.03
CA ASP A 94 -6.16 7.18 13.02
C ASP A 94 -6.83 6.81 11.68
N ILE A 95 -7.34 7.81 10.94
CA ILE A 95 -7.99 7.58 9.63
C ILE A 95 -6.95 7.14 8.58
N GLN A 96 -5.72 7.65 8.65
CA GLN A 96 -4.64 7.23 7.74
C GLN A 96 -4.19 5.80 8.00
N ILE A 97 -4.03 5.42 9.27
CA ILE A 97 -3.66 4.06 9.66
C ILE A 97 -4.72 3.08 9.15
N SER A 98 -6.00 3.45 9.24
CA SER A 98 -7.11 2.66 8.68
C SER A 98 -7.09 2.57 7.15
N GLN A 99 -6.63 3.60 6.43
CA GLN A 99 -6.52 3.58 4.97
C GLN A 99 -5.36 2.71 4.50
N ASP A 100 -4.19 2.82 5.13
CA ASP A 100 -3.01 2.02 4.79
C ASP A 100 -3.23 0.54 5.12
N ALA A 101 -3.86 0.24 6.26
CA ALA A 101 -4.28 -1.11 6.60
C ALA A 101 -5.29 -1.67 5.58
N MET A 102 -6.23 -0.84 5.12
CA MET A 102 -7.20 -1.26 4.10
C MET A 102 -6.53 -1.49 2.74
N GLN A 103 -5.58 -0.64 2.34
CA GLN A 103 -4.85 -0.83 1.09
C GLN A 103 -4.00 -2.11 1.14
N THR A 104 -3.29 -2.33 2.24
CA THR A 104 -2.50 -3.56 2.46
C THR A 104 -3.39 -4.81 2.40
N LEU A 105 -4.59 -4.74 2.99
CA LEU A 105 -5.57 -5.82 2.93
C LEU A 105 -6.06 -6.07 1.49
N LEU A 106 -6.31 -5.00 0.72
CA LEU A 106 -6.73 -5.11 -0.68
C LEU A 106 -5.63 -5.72 -1.57
N ASP A 107 -4.38 -5.30 -1.36
CA ASP A 107 -3.23 -5.83 -2.08
C ASP A 107 -3.02 -7.32 -1.76
N SER A 108 -3.13 -7.69 -0.48
CA SER A 108 -3.08 -9.08 -0.02
C SER A 108 -4.22 -9.91 -0.62
N LYS A 109 -5.45 -9.40 -0.62
CA LYS A 109 -6.60 -10.05 -1.25
C LYS A 109 -6.37 -10.29 -2.74
N GLN A 110 -5.84 -9.31 -3.45
CA GLN A 110 -5.54 -9.44 -4.89
C GLN A 110 -4.48 -10.51 -5.15
N GLN A 111 -3.43 -10.56 -4.32
CA GLN A 111 -2.39 -11.58 -4.43
C GLN A 111 -2.93 -12.99 -4.18
N VAL A 112 -3.68 -13.19 -3.08
CA VAL A 112 -4.28 -14.49 -2.75
C VAL A 112 -5.26 -14.94 -3.83
N THR A 113 -6.00 -14.01 -4.44
CA THR A 113 -6.92 -14.32 -5.55
C THR A 113 -6.16 -14.92 -6.74
N LYS A 114 -5.03 -14.33 -7.14
CA LYS A 114 -4.19 -14.87 -8.22
C LYS A 114 -3.62 -16.24 -7.89
N GLU A 115 -3.21 -16.46 -6.64
CA GLU A 115 -2.69 -17.75 -6.20
C GLU A 115 -3.77 -18.84 -6.27
N VAL A 116 -5.00 -18.52 -5.88
CA VAL A 116 -6.15 -19.43 -5.99
C VAL A 116 -6.45 -19.77 -7.45
N GLU A 117 -6.42 -18.80 -8.37
CA GLU A 117 -6.62 -19.04 -9.81
C GLU A 117 -5.54 -19.98 -10.38
N VAL A 118 -4.28 -19.75 -10.02
CA VAL A 118 -3.15 -20.61 -10.43
C VAL A 118 -3.30 -22.02 -9.88
N LEU A 119 -3.69 -22.17 -8.62
CA LEU A 119 -3.92 -23.49 -8.02
C LEU A 119 -5.10 -24.22 -8.67
N HIS A 120 -6.19 -23.53 -9.00
CA HIS A 120 -7.30 -24.11 -9.77
C HIS A 120 -6.82 -24.66 -11.11
N LEU A 121 -6.04 -23.88 -11.87
CA LEU A 121 -5.51 -24.33 -13.16
C LEU A 121 -4.62 -25.58 -13.01
N LYS A 122 -3.77 -25.61 -11.98
CA LYS A 122 -2.92 -26.79 -11.69
C LYS A 122 -3.74 -28.02 -11.36
N ILE A 123 -4.82 -27.86 -10.58
CA ILE A 123 -5.74 -28.95 -10.24
C ILE A 123 -6.43 -29.48 -11.50
N GLU A 124 -6.86 -28.59 -12.39
CA GLU A 124 -7.52 -28.98 -13.64
C GLU A 124 -6.59 -29.79 -14.55
N ILE A 125 -5.34 -29.33 -14.75
CA ILE A 125 -4.31 -30.07 -15.51
C ILE A 125 -4.02 -31.43 -14.88
N LEU A 126 -3.83 -31.49 -13.55
CA LEU A 126 -3.59 -32.75 -12.86
C LEU A 126 -4.78 -33.70 -12.99
N SER A 127 -6.00 -33.19 -12.95
CA SER A 127 -7.22 -33.99 -13.12
C SER A 127 -7.27 -34.62 -14.52
N GLN A 128 -6.91 -33.86 -15.56
CA GLN A 128 -6.83 -34.39 -16.92
C GLN A 128 -5.78 -35.49 -17.04
N HIS A 129 -4.58 -35.28 -16.50
CA HIS A 129 -3.53 -36.31 -16.51
C HIS A 129 -3.94 -37.59 -15.77
N VAL A 130 -4.65 -37.47 -14.65
CA VAL A 130 -5.18 -38.65 -13.93
C VAL A 130 -6.13 -39.44 -14.79
N GLU A 131 -6.98 -38.76 -15.57
CA GLU A 131 -7.95 -39.43 -16.43
C GLU A 131 -7.27 -40.12 -17.63
N ASP A 132 -6.26 -39.48 -18.22
CA ASP A 132 -5.43 -40.09 -19.27
C ASP A 132 -4.71 -41.35 -18.74
N LEU A 133 -4.16 -41.31 -17.53
CA LEU A 133 -3.52 -42.46 -16.90
C LEU A 133 -4.50 -43.60 -16.62
N LYS A 134 -5.73 -43.30 -16.18
CA LYS A 134 -6.79 -44.33 -16.03
C LYS A 134 -7.15 -44.97 -17.37
N HIS A 135 -7.23 -44.18 -18.44
CA HIS A 135 -7.48 -44.70 -19.77
C HIS A 135 -6.35 -45.63 -20.23
N GLN A 136 -5.09 -45.19 -20.09
CA GLN A 136 -3.91 -46.01 -20.40
C GLN A 136 -3.90 -47.32 -19.61
N LEU A 137 -4.16 -47.28 -18.30
CA LEU A 137 -4.24 -48.46 -17.44
C LEU A 137 -5.32 -49.45 -17.93
N THR A 138 -6.47 -48.93 -18.35
CA THR A 138 -7.58 -49.76 -18.86
C THR A 138 -7.19 -50.44 -20.17
N CYS A 139 -6.58 -49.69 -21.10
CA CYS A 139 -6.07 -50.23 -22.36
C CYS A 139 -5.00 -51.30 -22.13
N SER A 140 -4.00 -51.03 -21.29
CA SER A 140 -2.96 -52.01 -20.96
C SER A 140 -3.51 -53.27 -20.29
N LYS A 141 -4.51 -53.15 -19.40
CA LYS A 141 -5.19 -54.31 -18.80
C LYS A 141 -5.91 -55.16 -19.86
N ALA A 142 -6.56 -54.54 -20.84
CA ALA A 142 -7.24 -55.25 -21.92
C ALA A 142 -6.23 -56.00 -22.81
N VAL A 143 -5.11 -55.35 -23.17
CA VAL A 143 -4.03 -55.98 -23.93
C VAL A 143 -3.44 -57.16 -23.16
N LEU A 144 -3.12 -56.98 -21.86
CA LEU A 144 -2.59 -58.06 -21.03
C LEU A 144 -3.56 -59.25 -20.96
N LYS A 145 -4.85 -59.00 -20.79
CA LYS A 145 -5.88 -60.06 -20.78
C LYS A 145 -5.89 -60.85 -22.09
N ASN A 146 -5.76 -60.17 -23.24
CA ASN A 146 -5.67 -60.83 -24.54
C ASN A 146 -4.40 -61.68 -24.67
N ILE A 147 -3.25 -61.18 -24.20
CA ILE A 147 -1.98 -61.92 -24.21
C ILE A 147 -2.11 -63.19 -23.37
N ILE A 148 -2.63 -63.09 -22.14
CA ILE A 148 -2.85 -64.26 -21.25
C ILE A 148 -3.77 -65.29 -21.92
N GLN A 149 -4.83 -64.84 -22.60
CA GLN A 149 -5.74 -65.74 -23.32
C GLN A 149 -5.03 -66.44 -24.49
N GLN A 150 -4.20 -65.73 -25.25
CA GLN A 150 -3.42 -66.29 -26.36
C GLN A 150 -2.37 -67.29 -25.86
N GLU A 151 -1.67 -66.96 -24.77
CA GLU A 151 -0.69 -67.85 -24.12
C GLU A 151 -1.34 -69.16 -23.67
N ALA A 152 -2.53 -69.10 -23.07
CA ALA A 152 -3.28 -70.29 -22.66
C ALA A 152 -3.65 -71.18 -23.85
N VAL A 153 -4.09 -70.58 -24.97
CA VAL A 153 -4.42 -71.32 -26.21
C VAL A 153 -3.18 -71.99 -26.80
N LEU A 154 -2.05 -71.29 -26.86
CA LEU A 154 -0.80 -71.86 -27.36
C LEU A 154 -0.29 -73.00 -26.47
N SER A 155 -0.33 -72.82 -25.15
CA SER A 155 0.12 -73.85 -24.20
C SER A 155 -0.67 -75.16 -24.35
N ALA A 156 -2.00 -75.06 -24.49
CA ALA A 156 -2.87 -76.21 -24.73
C ALA A 156 -2.58 -76.91 -26.08
N LEU A 157 -2.12 -76.17 -27.10
CA LEU A 157 -1.81 -76.72 -28.42
C LEU A 157 -0.48 -77.50 -28.43
N ILE A 158 0.49 -77.09 -27.61
CA ILE A 158 1.85 -77.63 -27.58
C ILE A 158 1.98 -78.78 -26.56
N GLY A 159 0.94 -79.06 -25.76
CA GLY A 159 0.86 -80.25 -24.92
C GLY A 159 1.64 -80.18 -23.61
N TYR A 160 1.71 -78.98 -23.00
CA TYR A 160 2.10 -78.80 -21.59
C TYR A 160 0.88 -78.72 -20.68
#